data_AF-A0A9Q1BWY4-F1
#
_entry.id   AF-A0A9Q1BWY4-F1
#
_cell.length_a   1.000
_cell.length_b   1.000
_cell.length_c   1.000
_cell.angle_alpha   90.00
_cell.angle_beta   90.00
_cell.angle_gamma   90.00
#
_symmetry.space_group_name_H-M   'P 1'
#
loop_
_entity.id
_entity.type
_entity.pdbx_description
1 polymer ?
#
loop_
_entity_poly.entity_id
_entity_poly.type
_entity_poly.pdbx_seq_one_letter_code
_entity_poly.pdbx_strand_id
1 'polypeptide(L)'
;MRKDEIKRYVLEYLVDESILPSTVLETAITVPTDNKFELKRLEMEMNKEIRLKEMEREREREEREREEREMQREKEEREMQREAREHEFRLKQLELGVTKGSDPKIGLDTGEFDVSKHVKFVPKFQEDNVEEFFNHFEKLGEQLKWPRDKWSILIQRNFTGKA
;
A
#
# COMPACT_ATOMS: atom_id res chain seq x y z
N MET A 1 -1.19 62.89 53.04
CA MET A 1 -2.26 62.03 53.57
C MET A 1 -2.70 61.08 52.46
N ARG A 2 -2.80 59.78 52.73
CA ARG A 2 -3.22 58.80 51.72
C ARG A 2 -4.73 58.90 51.49
N LYS A 3 -5.18 58.64 50.27
CA LYS A 3 -6.60 58.75 49.86
C LYS A 3 -7.53 57.93 50.76
N ASP A 4 -7.05 56.79 51.26
CA ASP A 4 -7.83 55.90 52.13
C ASP A 4 -7.95 56.41 53.57
N GLU A 5 -6.97 57.17 54.06
CA GLU A 5 -7.00 57.83 55.37
C GLU A 5 -8.05 58.96 55.37
N ILE A 6 -8.10 59.75 54.28
CA ILE A 6 -9.08 60.83 54.12
C ILE A 6 -10.50 60.25 54.02
N LYS A 7 -10.69 59.17 53.24
CA LYS A 7 -11.99 58.51 53.12
C LYS A 7 -12.51 57.99 54.45
N ARG A 8 -11.65 57.41 55.30
CA ARG A 8 -12.04 56.95 56.64
C ARG A 8 -12.51 58.10 57.52
N TYR A 9 -11.73 59.18 57.58
CA TYR A 9 -12.10 60.36 58.37
C TYR A 9 -13.43 60.98 57.92
N VAL A 10 -13.66 61.04 56.60
CA VAL A 10 -14.92 61.55 56.06
C VAL A 10 -16.09 60.61 56.38
N LEU A 11 -15.91 59.30 56.27
CA LEU A 11 -16.97 58.33 56.61
C LEU A 11 -17.29 58.35 58.12
N GLU A 12 -16.28 58.44 58.98
CA GLU A 12 -16.44 58.56 60.43
C GLU A 12 -17.24 59.82 60.79
N TYR A 13 -16.86 60.97 60.23
CA TYR A 13 -17.59 62.22 60.43
C TYR A 13 -19.05 62.16 59.95
N LEU A 14 -19.30 61.52 58.79
CA LEU A 14 -20.66 61.38 58.25
C LEU A 14 -21.54 60.40 59.05
N VAL A 15 -20.94 59.42 59.73
CA VAL A 15 -21.65 58.54 60.65
C VAL A 15 -21.94 59.26 61.98
N ASP A 16 -21.00 60.05 62.48
CA ASP A 16 -21.18 60.84 63.71
C ASP A 16 -22.29 61.89 63.57
N GLU A 17 -22.38 62.54 62.41
CA GLU A 17 -23.47 63.47 62.06
C GLU A 17 -24.81 62.75 61.76
N SER A 18 -24.87 61.42 61.94
CA SER A 18 -26.05 60.58 61.65
C SER A 18 -26.58 60.68 60.22
N ILE A 19 -25.74 61.13 59.28
CA ILE A 19 -26.08 61.25 57.85
C ILE A 19 -26.07 59.86 57.21
N LEU A 20 -25.18 58.97 57.67
CA LEU A 20 -25.06 57.60 57.21
C LEU A 20 -25.16 56.62 58.40
N PRO A 21 -25.82 55.45 58.20
CA PRO A 21 -25.86 54.42 59.24
C PRO A 21 -24.47 53.78 59.43
N SER A 22 -24.15 53.40 60.67
CA SER A 22 -22.87 52.79 61.06
C SER A 22 -22.51 51.51 60.29
N THR A 23 -23.50 50.82 59.74
CA THR A 23 -23.36 49.65 58.87
C THR A 23 -22.51 49.94 57.61
N VAL A 24 -22.46 51.20 57.16
CA VAL A 24 -21.67 51.63 55.99
C VAL A 24 -20.16 51.64 56.30
N LEU A 25 -19.77 51.95 57.53
CA LEU A 25 -18.37 51.84 57.98
C LEU A 25 -17.92 50.38 58.04
N GLU A 26 -18.76 49.48 58.56
CA GLU A 26 -18.46 48.05 58.64
C GLU A 26 -18.31 47.41 57.25
N THR A 27 -19.22 47.71 56.32
CA THR A 27 -19.17 47.18 54.96
C THR A 27 -18.00 47.71 54.13
N ALA A 28 -17.56 48.96 54.38
CA ALA A 28 -16.39 49.53 53.72
C ALA A 28 -15.05 48.95 54.23
N ILE A 29 -15.03 48.38 55.44
CA ILE A 29 -13.84 47.74 56.02
C ILE A 29 -13.68 46.28 55.54
N THR A 30 -14.77 45.61 55.15
CA THR A 30 -14.75 44.16 54.93
C THR A 30 -14.51 43.68 53.49
N VAL A 31 -14.60 44.52 52.44
CA VAL A 31 -14.37 44.03 51.06
C VAL A 31 -13.76 45.14 50.19
N PRO A 32 -12.48 45.04 49.76
CA PRO A 32 -12.21 44.79 48.33
C PRO A 32 -10.83 44.14 48.00
N THR A 33 -10.28 43.24 48.82
CA THR A 33 -9.01 42.54 48.51
C THR A 33 -9.14 41.03 48.28
N ASP A 34 -9.99 40.33 49.03
CA ASP A 34 -10.09 38.86 48.95
C ASP A 34 -10.61 38.36 47.60
N ASN A 35 -11.60 39.04 47.01
CA ASN A 35 -12.15 38.68 45.69
C ASN A 35 -11.10 38.76 44.56
N LYS A 36 -10.10 39.64 44.68
CA LYS A 36 -9.05 39.79 43.66
C LYS A 36 -8.03 38.66 43.71
N PHE A 37 -7.72 38.18 44.92
CA PHE A 37 -6.82 37.04 45.11
C PHE A 37 -7.46 35.74 44.66
N GLU A 38 -8.74 35.51 44.99
CA GLU A 38 -9.48 34.33 44.54
C GLU A 38 -9.64 34.32 43.00
N LEU A 39 -9.96 35.47 42.38
CA LEU A 39 -10.07 35.55 40.93
C LEU A 39 -8.74 35.24 40.23
N LYS A 40 -7.62 35.74 40.77
CA LYS A 40 -6.27 35.47 40.23
C LYS A 40 -5.86 34.01 40.40
N ARG A 41 -6.28 33.38 41.50
CA ARG A 41 -6.04 31.95 41.76
C ARG A 41 -6.83 31.08 40.79
N LEU A 42 -8.11 31.41 40.56
CA LEU A 42 -8.97 30.73 39.60
C LEU A 42 -8.45 30.88 38.15
N GLU A 43 -7.98 32.07 37.79
CA GLU A 43 -7.36 32.32 36.48
C GLU A 43 -6.08 31.52 36.28
N MET A 44 -5.27 31.35 37.33
CA MET A 44 -4.06 30.52 37.30
C MET A 44 -4.38 29.02 37.16
N GLU A 45 -5.41 28.54 37.85
CA GLU A 45 -5.91 27.17 37.69
C GLU A 45 -6.45 26.93 36.27
N MET A 46 -7.27 27.86 35.75
CA MET A 46 -7.80 27.78 34.39
C MET A 46 -6.67 27.78 33.34
N ASN A 47 -5.66 28.64 33.50
CA ASN A 47 -4.50 28.66 32.59
C ASN A 47 -3.67 27.37 32.67
N LYS A 48 -3.53 26.78 33.86
CA LYS A 48 -2.87 25.49 34.02
C LYS A 48 -3.64 24.38 33.32
N GLU A 49 -4.97 24.38 33.46
CA GLU A 49 -5.87 23.42 32.82
C GLU A 49 -5.81 23.54 31.29
N ILE A 50 -5.87 24.77 30.75
CA ILE A 50 -5.74 25.03 29.31
C ILE A 50 -4.41 24.47 28.80
N ARG A 51 -3.30 24.76 29.50
CA ARG A 51 -1.97 24.31 29.11
C ARG A 51 -1.82 22.79 29.14
N LEU A 52 -2.41 22.12 30.14
CA LEU A 52 -2.43 20.66 30.21
C LEU A 52 -3.22 20.07 29.04
N LYS A 53 -4.39 20.64 28.76
CA LYS A 53 -5.25 20.19 27.66
C LYS A 53 -4.64 20.45 26.29
N GLU A 54 -3.84 21.51 26.13
CA GLU A 54 -3.06 21.74 24.92
C GLU A 54 -1.96 20.71 24.75
N MET A 55 -1.17 20.43 25.79
CA MET A 55 -0.14 19.38 25.73
C MET A 55 -0.73 17.99 25.45
N GLU A 56 -1.88 17.67 26.01
CA GLU A 56 -2.57 16.40 25.75
C GLU A 56 -2.99 16.29 24.27
N ARG A 57 -3.61 17.34 23.72
CA ARG A 57 -3.98 17.37 22.29
C ARG A 57 -2.76 17.32 21.37
N GLU A 58 -1.66 17.95 21.76
CA GLU A 58 -0.41 17.90 21.01
C GLU A 58 0.16 16.47 20.97
N ARG A 59 0.23 15.80 22.12
CA ARG A 59 0.64 14.39 22.19
C ARG A 59 -0.25 13.48 21.37
N GLU A 60 -1.56 13.64 21.44
CA GLU A 60 -2.52 12.85 20.67
C GLU A 60 -2.38 13.08 19.16
N ARG A 61 -2.04 14.30 18.73
CA ARG A 61 -1.71 14.58 17.33
C ARG A 61 -0.40 13.94 16.90
N GLU A 62 0.64 14.03 17.72
CA GLU A 62 1.92 13.38 17.43
C GLU A 62 1.80 11.85 17.37
N GLU A 63 0.99 11.25 18.25
CA GLU A 63 0.73 9.82 18.27
C GLU A 63 0.01 9.37 17.01
N ARG A 64 -1.07 10.07 16.63
CA ARG A 64 -1.76 9.83 15.34
C ARG A 64 -0.82 9.96 14.15
N GLU A 65 0.05 10.97 14.13
CA GLU A 65 1.00 11.14 13.03
C GLU A 65 2.04 10.03 12.98
N ARG A 66 2.47 9.50 14.14
CA ARG A 66 3.36 8.32 14.19
C ARG A 66 2.67 7.07 13.69
N GLU A 67 1.43 6.82 14.13
CA GLU A 67 0.61 5.70 13.68
C GLU A 67 0.36 5.76 12.17
N GLU A 68 0.00 6.93 11.63
CA GLU A 68 -0.19 7.11 10.19
C GLU A 68 1.08 6.82 9.40
N ARG A 69 2.23 7.29 9.86
CA ARG A 69 3.53 6.99 9.23
C ARG A 69 3.88 5.51 9.31
N GLU A 70 3.52 4.83 10.40
CA GLU A 70 3.77 3.39 10.57
C GLU A 70 2.86 2.56 9.66
N MET A 71 1.57 2.88 9.63
CA MET A 71 0.59 2.29 8.72
C MET A 71 0.98 2.49 7.25
N GLN A 72 1.49 3.67 6.90
CA GLN A 72 1.98 3.94 5.55
C GLN A 72 3.18 3.07 5.20
N ARG A 73 4.17 2.95 6.09
CA ARG A 73 5.32 2.05 5.90
C ARG A 73 4.90 0.59 5.77
N GLU A 74 3.99 0.12 6.62
CA GLU A 74 3.49 -1.26 6.55
C GLU A 74 2.76 -1.51 5.23
N LYS A 75 1.98 -0.54 4.76
CA LYS A 75 1.28 -0.62 3.47
C LYS A 75 2.26 -0.69 2.30
N GLU A 76 3.28 0.17 2.29
CA GLU A 76 4.34 0.18 1.28
C GLU A 76 5.13 -1.14 1.28
N GLU A 77 5.45 -1.69 2.45
CA GLU A 77 6.15 -2.98 2.56
C GLU A 77 5.28 -4.13 2.03
N ARG A 78 3.98 -4.14 2.36
CA ARG A 78 3.04 -5.13 1.83
C ARG A 78 2.88 -5.02 0.31
N GLU A 79 2.89 -3.81 -0.24
CA GLU A 79 2.83 -3.56 -1.68
C GLU A 79 4.10 -4.05 -2.37
N MET A 80 5.27 -3.65 -1.87
CA MET A 80 6.57 -4.10 -2.37
C MET A 80 6.70 -5.63 -2.31
N GLN A 81 6.20 -6.27 -1.24
CA GLN A 81 6.21 -7.73 -1.13
C GLN A 81 5.28 -8.40 -2.16
N ARG A 82 4.14 -7.78 -2.50
CA ARG A 82 3.27 -8.27 -3.58
C ARG A 82 3.96 -8.14 -4.92
N GLU A 83 4.54 -6.99 -5.21
CA GLU A 83 5.29 -6.74 -6.45
C GLU A 83 6.48 -7.70 -6.59
N ALA A 84 7.22 -7.93 -5.50
CA ALA A 84 8.33 -8.88 -5.49
C ALA A 84 7.86 -10.30 -5.82
N ARG A 85 6.76 -10.77 -5.21
CA ARG A 85 6.18 -12.09 -5.52
C ARG A 85 5.69 -12.18 -6.97
N GLU A 86 5.07 -11.12 -7.49
CA GLU A 86 4.62 -11.08 -8.88
C GLU A 86 5.80 -11.09 -9.85
N HIS A 87 6.87 -10.35 -9.54
CA HIS A 87 8.09 -10.33 -10.34
C HIS A 87 8.82 -11.67 -10.30
N GLU A 88 8.92 -12.30 -9.12
CA GLU A 88 9.46 -13.64 -8.93
C GLU A 88 8.66 -14.67 -9.72
N PHE A 89 7.32 -14.62 -9.63
CA PHE A 89 6.45 -15.50 -10.39
C PHE A 89 6.61 -15.30 -11.91
N ARG A 90 6.75 -14.05 -12.36
CA ARG A 90 6.98 -13.71 -13.77
C ARG A 90 8.32 -14.23 -14.28
N LEU A 91 9.39 -14.06 -13.50
CA LEU A 91 10.71 -14.63 -13.81
C LEU A 91 10.63 -16.15 -13.93
N LYS A 92 9.96 -16.80 -12.98
CA LYS A 92 9.77 -18.26 -12.98
C LYS A 92 8.94 -18.74 -14.16
N GLN A 93 7.94 -17.98 -14.61
CA GLN A 93 7.20 -18.30 -15.84
C GLN A 93 8.06 -18.21 -17.10
N LEU A 94 8.94 -17.20 -17.18
CA LEU A 94 9.91 -17.05 -18.27
C LEU A 94 10.94 -18.18 -18.25
N GLU A 95 11.45 -18.56 -17.08
CA GLU A 95 12.39 -19.67 -16.90
C GLU A 95 11.77 -21.02 -17.29
N LEU A 96 10.51 -21.25 -16.94
CA LEU A 96 9.76 -22.47 -17.29
C LEU A 96 9.23 -22.47 -18.74
N GLY A 97 9.48 -21.41 -19.53
CA GLY A 97 8.98 -21.28 -20.90
C GLY A 97 7.45 -21.26 -21.01
N VAL A 98 6.74 -20.98 -19.92
CA VAL A 98 5.26 -20.94 -19.90
C VAL A 98 4.80 -19.57 -20.34
N THR A 99 4.90 -19.27 -21.63
CA THR A 99 4.16 -18.14 -22.20
C THR A 99 2.69 -18.55 -22.30
N LYS A 100 1.85 -18.01 -21.42
CA LYS A 100 0.40 -18.11 -21.55
C LYS A 100 -0.03 -17.19 -22.70
N GLY A 101 0.12 -17.66 -23.93
CA GLY A 101 -0.40 -17.02 -25.14
C GLY A 101 0.47 -15.89 -25.70
N SER A 102 1.64 -16.23 -26.24
CA SER A 102 2.27 -15.48 -27.34
C SER A 102 3.50 -16.25 -27.82
N ASP A 103 3.55 -16.53 -29.13
CA ASP A 103 4.69 -17.08 -29.86
C ASP A 103 6.04 -16.54 -29.35
N PRO A 104 6.98 -17.38 -28.90
CA PRO A 104 8.32 -16.93 -28.59
C PRO A 104 9.15 -16.90 -29.88
N LYS A 105 9.13 -15.77 -30.57
CA LYS A 105 10.31 -15.37 -31.36
C LYS A 105 11.36 -14.84 -30.39
N ILE A 106 12.39 -15.64 -30.17
CA ILE A 106 13.83 -15.30 -30.07
C ILE A 106 14.52 -16.25 -29.08
N GLY A 107 15.35 -17.15 -29.63
CA GLY A 107 16.61 -17.56 -28.99
C GLY A 107 16.71 -19.00 -28.49
N LEU A 108 17.17 -19.90 -29.38
CA LEU A 108 18.04 -21.04 -29.04
C LEU A 108 17.41 -22.35 -28.52
N ASP A 109 16.46 -22.88 -29.28
CA ASP A 109 16.53 -24.28 -29.74
C ASP A 109 15.74 -24.32 -31.04
N THR A 110 16.41 -24.58 -32.16
CA THR A 110 15.70 -24.92 -33.38
C THR A 110 14.98 -26.24 -33.12
N GLY A 111 13.72 -26.15 -32.68
CA GLY A 111 12.67 -27.15 -32.90
C GLY A 111 12.37 -27.32 -34.40
N GLU A 112 13.40 -27.20 -35.23
CA GLU A 112 13.36 -27.47 -36.64
C GLU A 112 13.32 -28.99 -36.74
N PHE A 113 12.15 -29.49 -37.13
CA PHE A 113 11.95 -30.90 -37.41
C PHE A 113 13.05 -31.39 -38.37
N ASP A 114 14.01 -32.13 -37.82
CA ASP A 114 15.17 -32.61 -38.56
C ASP A 114 14.71 -33.75 -39.47
N VAL A 115 14.34 -33.37 -40.69
CA VAL A 115 13.87 -34.28 -41.75
C VAL A 115 14.87 -35.41 -41.96
N SER A 116 16.18 -35.14 -41.89
CA SER A 116 17.22 -36.16 -42.16
C SER A 116 17.27 -37.27 -41.13
N LYS A 117 16.87 -37.01 -39.88
CA LYS A 117 16.72 -38.04 -38.84
C LYS A 117 15.47 -38.89 -39.04
N HIS A 118 14.38 -38.26 -39.48
CA HIS A 118 13.07 -38.92 -39.60
C HIS A 118 12.87 -39.69 -40.90
N VAL A 119 13.58 -39.34 -41.98
CA VAL A 119 13.54 -40.06 -43.27
C VAL A 119 13.84 -41.55 -43.14
N LYS A 120 14.69 -41.95 -42.18
CA LYS A 120 15.05 -43.36 -41.95
C LYS A 120 13.89 -44.21 -41.43
N PHE A 121 12.87 -43.58 -40.84
CA PHE A 121 11.68 -44.25 -40.31
C PHE A 121 10.53 -44.28 -41.31
N VAL A 122 10.68 -43.61 -42.46
CA VAL A 122 9.70 -43.67 -43.53
C VAL A 122 9.79 -45.07 -44.16
N PRO A 123 8.69 -45.83 -44.23
CA PRO A 123 8.65 -47.13 -44.92
C PRO A 123 9.16 -47.00 -46.35
N LYS A 124 9.66 -48.06 -46.99
CA LYS A 124 10.05 -47.98 -48.40
C LYS A 124 8.82 -47.97 -49.29
N PHE A 125 8.80 -47.11 -50.31
CA PHE A 125 7.71 -47.10 -51.29
C PHE A 125 7.67 -48.38 -52.12
N GLN A 126 6.47 -48.94 -52.31
CA GLN A 126 6.19 -50.08 -53.19
C GLN A 126 5.03 -49.70 -54.13
N GLU A 127 5.27 -49.77 -55.45
CA GLU A 127 4.27 -49.41 -56.47
C GLU A 127 3.07 -50.37 -56.50
N ASP A 128 3.26 -51.62 -56.10
CA ASP A 128 2.19 -52.63 -56.10
C ASP A 128 1.11 -52.36 -55.03
N ASN A 129 1.45 -51.69 -53.93
CA ASN A 129 0.56 -51.50 -52.76
C ASN A 129 0.66 -50.06 -52.20
N VAL A 130 0.36 -49.09 -53.05
CA VAL A 130 0.43 -47.64 -52.73
C VAL A 130 -0.44 -47.26 -51.53
N GLU A 131 -1.64 -47.82 -51.42
CA GLU A 131 -2.60 -47.51 -50.35
C GLU A 131 -2.12 -48.01 -48.97
N GLU A 132 -1.47 -49.17 -48.92
CA GLU A 132 -0.89 -49.70 -47.69
C GLU A 132 0.30 -48.86 -47.21
N PHE A 133 1.11 -48.35 -48.14
CA PHE A 133 2.23 -47.45 -47.84
C PHE A 133 1.77 -46.16 -47.16
N PHE A 134 0.76 -45.48 -47.71
CA PHE A 134 0.27 -44.22 -47.13
C PHE A 134 -0.36 -44.46 -45.76
N ASN A 135 -1.15 -45.52 -45.58
CA ASN A 135 -1.71 -45.87 -44.27
C ASN A 135 -0.62 -46.10 -43.21
N HIS A 136 0.48 -46.78 -43.55
CA HIS A 136 1.62 -46.97 -42.64
C HIS A 136 2.36 -45.66 -42.36
N PHE A 137 2.56 -44.83 -43.38
CA PHE A 137 3.21 -43.53 -43.25
C PHE A 137 2.42 -42.60 -42.34
N GLU A 138 1.11 -42.47 -42.53
CA GLU A 138 0.24 -41.61 -41.73
C GLU A 138 0.23 -42.05 -40.27
N LYS A 139 0.12 -43.36 -40.03
CA LYS A 139 0.16 -43.93 -38.67
C LYS A 139 1.49 -43.63 -37.97
N LEU A 140 2.61 -43.70 -38.68
CA LEU A 140 3.93 -43.34 -38.15
C LEU A 140 4.06 -41.82 -37.93
N GLY A 141 3.53 -41.02 -38.84
CA GLY A 141 3.51 -39.55 -38.72
C GLY A 141 2.69 -39.08 -37.53
N GLU A 142 1.57 -39.74 -37.23
CA GLU A 142 0.76 -39.47 -36.05
C GLU A 142 1.44 -39.96 -34.76
N GLN A 143 2.01 -41.16 -34.77
CA GLN A 143 2.69 -41.72 -33.59
C GLN A 143 3.98 -40.95 -33.21
N LEU A 144 4.74 -40.49 -34.21
CA LEU A 144 5.98 -39.73 -34.03
C LEU A 144 5.77 -38.21 -34.07
N LYS A 145 4.51 -37.76 -34.19
CA LYS A 145 4.11 -36.35 -34.22
C LYS A 145 4.86 -35.51 -35.26
N TRP A 146 4.97 -36.02 -36.48
CA TRP A 146 5.61 -35.30 -37.59
C TRP A 146 4.75 -34.10 -38.02
N PRO A 147 5.34 -32.91 -38.23
CA PRO A 147 4.61 -31.75 -38.76
C PRO A 147 4.07 -32.04 -40.17
N ARG A 148 2.77 -31.83 -40.39
CA ARG A 148 2.11 -32.08 -41.70
C ARG A 148 2.80 -31.34 -42.85
N ASP A 149 3.30 -30.13 -42.59
CA ASP A 149 4.04 -29.32 -43.57
C ASP A 149 5.35 -29.97 -44.07
N LYS A 150 5.87 -30.97 -43.33
CA LYS A 150 7.11 -31.69 -43.66
C LYS A 150 6.86 -33.09 -44.21
N TRP A 151 5.60 -33.56 -44.25
CA TRP A 151 5.27 -34.91 -44.74
C TRP A 151 5.65 -35.09 -46.21
N SER A 152 5.37 -34.10 -47.06
CA SER A 152 5.75 -34.13 -48.48
C SER A 152 7.26 -34.29 -48.67
N ILE A 153 8.08 -33.62 -47.85
CA ILE A 153 9.55 -33.67 -47.92
C ILE A 153 10.07 -35.05 -47.49
N LEU A 154 9.45 -35.67 -46.48
CA LEU A 154 9.79 -37.02 -46.01
C LEU A 154 9.52 -38.07 -47.09
N ILE A 155 8.36 -37.97 -47.74
CA ILE A 155 7.93 -38.92 -48.77
C ILE A 155 8.77 -38.73 -50.05
N GLN A 156 9.04 -37.48 -50.48
CA GLN A 156 9.86 -37.18 -51.66
C GLN A 156 11.26 -37.80 -51.60
N ARG A 157 11.88 -37.87 -50.41
CA ARG A 157 13.19 -38.53 -50.23
C ARG A 157 13.12 -40.06 -50.29
N ASN A 158 11.95 -40.64 -50.08
CA ASN A 158 11.75 -42.09 -50.06
C ASN A 158 11.37 -42.65 -51.44
N PHE A 159 10.76 -41.84 -52.31
CA PHE A 159 10.51 -42.22 -53.70
C PHE A 159 11.82 -42.38 -54.48
N THR A 160 12.30 -43.61 -54.59
CA THR A 160 13.44 -43.97 -55.44
C THR A 160 12.92 -44.54 -56.76
N GLY A 161 12.65 -43.66 -57.73
CA GLY A 161 12.19 -44.02 -59.07
C GLY A 161 12.10 -42.79 -59.99
N LYS A 162 12.25 -42.97 -61.31
CA LYS A 162 12.01 -41.89 -62.28
C LYS A 162 10.51 -41.64 -62.36
N ALA A 163 10.10 -40.39 -62.11
CA ALA A 163 8.75 -39.91 -62.41
C ALA A 163 8.51 -39.83 -63.92
#